data_AF-A0A7Y4VSU4-F1
#
_entry.id   AF-A0A7Y4VSU4-F1
#
_cell.length_a   1.000
_cell.length_b   1.000
_cell.length_c   1.000
_cell.angle_alpha   90.00
_cell.angle_beta   90.00
_cell.angle_gamma   90.00
#
_symmetry.space_group_name_H-M   'P 1'
#
loop_
_entity.id
_entity.type
_entity.pdbx_description
1 polymer ?
#
loop_
_entity_poly.entity_id
_entity_poly.type
_entity_poly.pdbx_seq_one_letter_code
_entity_poly.pdbx_strand_id
1 'polypeptide(L)'
;MNDDVRKTIYTTLTLFLFGVILWIGFLFVNACGFTLTCKQGNFPVDRTPMPTLLPATMPAMQTGGGDVTVSNHETCRVAAVDLVGAWVSAGASETEVFQFTDINLQNCEATFTEVKPLFVDANLWYSGSRSCVSCHSVDMTISSAQLDLSSYAGITSGSRRADSGSKGTDILGAGKWESSLLFDFISTSHADAPGHKNALSDLVIFAGKPHPVPEPTITPTP
;
A
#
# COMPACT_ATOMS: atom_id res chain seq x y z
N MET A 1 -60.48 19.14 16.08
CA MET A 1 -60.02 17.92 15.38
C MET A 1 -58.60 18.12 14.81
N ASN A 2 -57.70 18.81 15.51
CA ASN A 2 -56.37 19.17 14.98
C ASN A 2 -55.19 18.70 15.86
N ASP A 3 -55.40 18.46 17.16
CA ASP A 3 -54.31 18.06 18.06
C ASP A 3 -54.00 16.56 18.00
N ASP A 4 -55.01 15.72 17.82
CA ASP A 4 -54.83 14.25 17.76
C ASP A 4 -54.06 13.85 16.49
N VAL A 5 -54.43 14.42 15.34
CA VAL A 5 -53.73 14.17 14.06
C VAL A 5 -52.29 14.66 14.12
N ARG A 6 -52.04 15.83 14.70
CA ARG A 6 -50.69 16.38 14.86
C ARG A 6 -49.84 15.50 15.79
N LYS A 7 -50.42 14.98 16.87
CA LYS A 7 -49.76 14.06 17.79
C LYS A 7 -49.45 12.72 17.13
N THR A 8 -50.36 12.16 16.34
CA THR A 8 -50.11 10.94 15.57
C THR A 8 -49.00 11.15 14.56
N ILE A 9 -49.02 12.25 13.79
CA ILE A 9 -47.98 12.56 12.79
C ILE A 9 -46.60 12.66 13.45
N TYR A 10 -46.46 13.41 14.54
CA TYR A 10 -45.16 13.54 15.22
C TYR A 10 -44.69 12.23 15.86
N THR A 11 -45.61 11.42 16.38
CA THR A 11 -45.28 10.11 16.95
C THR A 11 -44.75 9.17 15.87
N THR A 12 -45.42 9.10 14.72
CA THR A 12 -44.97 8.27 13.59
C THR A 12 -43.64 8.74 13.02
N LEU A 13 -43.45 10.06 12.85
CA LEU A 13 -42.18 10.63 12.37
C LEU A 13 -41.01 10.33 13.31
N THR A 14 -41.25 10.44 14.63
CA THR A 14 -40.22 10.15 15.64
C THR A 14 -39.84 8.67 15.63
N LEU A 15 -40.82 7.78 15.57
CA LEU A 15 -40.59 6.33 15.47
C LEU A 15 -39.83 5.95 14.21
N PHE A 16 -40.20 6.54 13.06
CA PHE A 16 -39.53 6.30 11.79
C PHE A 16 -38.07 6.76 11.83
N LEU A 17 -37.81 7.98 12.32
CA LEU A 17 -36.44 8.50 12.46
C LEU A 17 -35.60 7.64 13.39
N PHE A 18 -36.15 7.19 14.53
CA PHE A 18 -35.45 6.26 15.42
C PHE A 18 -35.15 4.93 14.74
N GLY A 19 -36.10 4.39 13.97
CA GLY A 19 -35.89 3.16 13.19
C GLY A 19 -34.77 3.30 12.15
N VAL A 20 -34.73 4.43 11.43
CA VAL A 20 -33.68 4.72 10.45
C VAL A 20 -32.32 4.86 11.13
N ILE A 21 -32.23 5.58 12.25
CA ILE A 21 -30.97 5.74 13.00
C ILE A 21 -30.47 4.39 13.52
N LEU A 22 -31.36 3.56 14.07
CA LEU A 22 -31.02 2.21 14.52
C LEU A 22 -30.57 1.32 13.36
N TRP A 23 -31.24 1.40 12.21
CA TRP A 23 -30.87 0.61 11.03
C TRP A 23 -29.52 1.04 10.45
N ILE A 24 -29.26 2.35 10.33
CA ILE A 24 -27.96 2.88 9.91
C ILE A 24 -26.87 2.47 10.90
N GLY A 25 -27.13 2.57 12.21
CA GLY A 25 -26.22 2.12 13.26
C GLY A 25 -25.94 0.62 13.17
N PHE A 26 -26.95 -0.20 12.92
CA PHE A 26 -26.79 -1.64 12.72
C PHE A 26 -25.93 -1.94 11.48
N LEU A 27 -26.19 -1.31 10.34
CA LEU A 27 -25.34 -1.47 9.15
C LEU A 27 -23.91 -1.02 9.41
N PHE A 28 -23.72 0.10 10.12
CA PHE A 28 -22.40 0.59 10.49
C PHE A 28 -21.66 -0.41 11.38
N VAL A 29 -22.28 -0.94 12.44
CA VAL A 29 -21.65 -1.92 13.33
C VAL A 29 -21.36 -3.24 12.62
N ASN A 30 -22.24 -3.70 11.72
CA ASN A 30 -21.97 -4.91 10.93
C ASN A 30 -20.84 -4.72 9.92
N ALA A 31 -20.70 -3.54 9.33
CA ALA A 31 -19.65 -3.26 8.36
C ALA A 31 -18.30 -2.92 9.01
N CYS A 32 -18.32 -2.25 10.17
CA CYS A 32 -17.16 -1.55 10.75
C CYS A 32 -16.83 -1.94 12.21
N GLY A 33 -17.65 -2.81 12.84
CA GLY A 33 -17.55 -3.11 14.26
C GLY A 33 -17.90 -1.92 15.18
N PHE A 34 -17.47 -1.96 16.44
CA PHE A 34 -17.67 -0.88 17.42
C PHE A 34 -16.66 0.27 17.32
N THR A 35 -15.89 0.34 16.22
CA THR A 35 -14.81 1.34 16.08
C THR A 35 -15.31 2.57 15.31
N LEU A 36 -15.02 3.77 15.83
CA LEU A 36 -15.36 5.05 15.18
C LEU A 36 -14.38 5.43 14.05
N THR A 37 -13.49 4.51 13.65
CA THR A 37 -12.37 4.75 12.74
C THR A 37 -12.52 4.04 11.39
N CYS A 38 -13.76 3.76 10.98
CA CYS A 38 -14.01 3.05 9.73
C CYS A 38 -13.77 3.93 8.49
N LYS A 39 -12.54 3.91 7.97
CA LYS A 39 -12.20 4.37 6.61
C LYS A 39 -12.47 3.23 5.62
N GLN A 40 -13.74 2.94 5.32
CA GLN A 40 -14.09 2.20 4.11
C GLN A 40 -13.97 3.17 2.92
N GLY A 41 -12.81 3.18 2.25
CA GLY A 41 -12.61 4.07 1.11
C GLY A 41 -11.30 3.90 0.35
N ASN A 42 -10.26 3.30 0.96
CA ASN A 42 -9.11 2.84 0.18
C ASN A 42 -9.39 1.43 -0.29
N PHE A 43 -9.96 1.32 -1.50
CA PHE A 43 -9.86 0.06 -2.23
C PHE A 43 -8.37 -0.29 -2.35
N PRO A 44 -7.97 -1.52 -1.99
CA PRO A 44 -6.62 -1.99 -2.25
C PRO A 44 -6.29 -1.74 -3.72
N VAL A 45 -5.16 -1.06 -3.97
CA VAL A 45 -4.74 -0.74 -5.33
C VAL A 45 -4.36 -2.06 -6.00
N ASP A 46 -5.27 -2.57 -6.83
CA ASP A 46 -4.97 -3.69 -7.70
C ASP A 46 -4.03 -3.19 -8.81
N ARG A 47 -2.84 -3.77 -8.87
CA ARG A 47 -1.81 -3.35 -9.83
C ARG A 47 -2.12 -3.94 -11.20
N THR A 48 -3.13 -3.40 -11.88
CA THR A 48 -3.20 -3.60 -13.32
C THR A 48 -1.98 -2.91 -13.94
N PRO A 49 -1.14 -3.59 -14.74
CA PRO A 49 -0.06 -2.93 -15.45
C PRO A 49 -0.67 -1.78 -16.26
N MET A 50 -0.37 -0.54 -15.86
CA MET A 50 -0.85 0.63 -16.58
C MET A 50 -0.27 0.54 -17.99
N PRO A 51 -1.11 0.38 -19.03
CA PRO A 51 -0.60 0.37 -20.38
C PRO A 51 0.03 1.73 -20.60
N THR A 52 1.33 1.70 -20.89
CA THR A 52 2.14 2.86 -21.19
C THR A 52 1.35 3.76 -22.13
N LEU A 53 1.16 5.03 -21.76
CA LEU A 53 0.39 6.00 -22.54
C LEU A 53 1.02 6.14 -23.93
N LEU A 54 0.58 5.32 -24.88
CA LEU A 54 0.71 5.60 -26.29
C LEU A 54 -0.21 6.80 -26.58
N PRO A 55 0.26 7.88 -27.22
CA PRO A 55 -0.58 9.02 -27.55
C PRO A 55 -1.72 8.56 -28.48
N ALA A 56 -2.95 8.62 -27.98
CA ALA A 56 -4.13 8.07 -28.63
C ALA A 56 -4.50 8.87 -29.89
N THR A 57 -4.36 8.25 -31.06
CA THR A 57 -5.04 8.66 -32.31
C THR A 57 -5.58 7.43 -33.03
N MET A 58 -6.47 6.63 -32.40
CA MET A 58 -7.23 5.58 -33.11
C MET A 58 -8.62 5.33 -32.45
N PRO A 59 -9.64 4.91 -33.23
CA PRO A 59 -11.05 4.96 -32.85
C PRO A 59 -11.44 3.88 -31.83
N ALA A 60 -12.48 4.18 -31.04
CA ALA A 60 -12.94 3.38 -29.89
C ALA A 60 -13.15 1.90 -30.22
N MET A 61 -12.46 1.03 -29.47
CA MET A 61 -12.64 -0.42 -29.53
C MET A 61 -13.79 -0.82 -28.60
N GLN A 62 -14.68 -1.64 -29.16
CA GLN A 62 -15.89 -2.18 -28.53
C GLN A 62 -15.58 -3.01 -27.28
N THR A 63 -16.39 -2.80 -26.24
CA THR A 63 -16.45 -3.60 -25.01
C THR A 63 -16.88 -5.03 -25.31
N GLY A 64 -15.90 -5.91 -25.54
CA GLY A 64 -16.08 -7.35 -25.45
C GLY A 64 -15.81 -7.79 -24.02
N GLY A 65 -16.85 -8.25 -23.32
CA GLY A 65 -16.75 -8.86 -22.00
C GLY A 65 -15.87 -10.10 -22.05
N GLY A 66 -14.69 -10.01 -21.45
CA GLY A 66 -13.87 -11.14 -21.04
C GLY A 66 -13.89 -11.15 -19.52
N ASP A 67 -14.65 -12.09 -18.95
CA ASP A 67 -14.61 -12.45 -17.55
C ASP A 67 -13.20 -12.98 -17.25
N VAL A 68 -12.31 -12.10 -16.79
CA VAL A 68 -11.04 -12.53 -16.20
C VAL A 68 -11.36 -12.85 -14.76
N THR A 69 -11.65 -14.13 -14.51
CA THR A 69 -11.49 -14.72 -13.18
C THR A 69 -10.02 -14.61 -12.81
N VAL A 70 -9.61 -13.46 -12.27
CA VAL A 70 -8.38 -13.35 -11.51
C VAL A 70 -8.61 -14.17 -10.25
N SER A 71 -7.89 -15.27 -10.12
CA SER A 71 -7.85 -16.05 -8.90
C SER A 71 -7.31 -15.16 -7.78
N ASN A 72 -8.21 -14.50 -7.03
CA ASN A 72 -7.92 -13.66 -5.87
C ASN A 72 -7.38 -14.45 -4.65
N HIS A 73 -6.62 -15.52 -4.88
CA HIS A 73 -6.17 -16.48 -3.87
C HIS A 73 -4.65 -16.69 -3.82
N GLU A 74 -3.84 -16.03 -4.66
CA GLU A 74 -2.38 -16.30 -4.72
C GLU A 74 -1.47 -15.17 -4.24
N THR A 75 -1.99 -13.97 -3.96
CA THR A 75 -1.17 -12.82 -3.54
C THR A 75 -1.49 -12.37 -2.12
N CYS A 76 -0.45 -12.13 -1.32
CA CYS A 76 -0.61 -11.70 0.06
C CYS A 76 -0.91 -10.21 0.18
N ARG A 77 -1.54 -9.81 1.27
CA ARG A 77 -1.88 -8.40 1.55
C ARG A 77 -1.03 -7.86 2.69
N VAL A 78 -0.35 -6.74 2.47
CA VAL A 78 0.59 -6.18 3.45
C VAL A 78 0.60 -4.65 3.36
N ALA A 79 0.87 -3.96 4.47
CA ALA A 79 1.13 -2.53 4.41
C ALA A 79 2.43 -2.29 3.63
N ALA A 80 2.46 -1.32 2.72
CA ALA A 80 3.61 -1.05 1.87
C ALA A 80 4.87 -0.75 2.71
N VAL A 81 4.71 -0.04 3.84
CA VAL A 81 5.79 0.26 4.78
C VAL A 81 6.35 -1.01 5.42
N ASP A 82 5.48 -1.96 5.78
CA ASP A 82 5.89 -3.24 6.40
C ASP A 82 6.59 -4.14 5.39
N LEU A 83 6.18 -4.12 4.10
CA LEU A 83 6.87 -4.86 3.05
C LEU A 83 8.30 -4.35 2.85
N VAL A 84 8.51 -3.02 2.81
CA VAL A 84 9.85 -2.42 2.74
C VAL A 84 10.64 -2.79 3.99
N GLY A 85 10.01 -2.70 5.16
CA GLY A 85 10.65 -3.05 6.43
C GLY A 85 11.09 -4.50 6.53
N ALA A 86 10.28 -5.44 6.06
CA ALA A 86 10.63 -6.85 5.99
C ALA A 86 11.82 -7.11 5.06
N TRP A 87 11.83 -6.47 3.88
CA TRP A 87 12.97 -6.54 2.96
C TRP A 87 14.26 -5.98 3.57
N VAL A 88 14.18 -4.82 4.22
CA VAL A 88 15.33 -4.19 4.90
C VAL A 88 15.84 -5.06 6.04
N SER A 89 14.93 -5.59 6.86
CA SER A 89 15.27 -6.43 8.01
C SER A 89 15.87 -7.78 7.61
N ALA A 90 15.52 -8.29 6.43
CA ALA A 90 16.12 -9.47 5.83
C ALA A 90 17.50 -9.22 5.19
N GLY A 91 18.03 -7.99 5.27
CA GLY A 91 19.35 -7.62 4.75
C GLY A 91 19.32 -6.87 3.41
N ALA A 92 18.14 -6.46 2.93
CA ALA A 92 17.96 -5.70 1.70
C ALA A 92 18.64 -6.34 0.47
N SER A 93 18.44 -7.64 0.29
CA SER A 93 18.98 -8.40 -0.87
C SER A 93 18.24 -8.05 -2.16
N GLU A 94 18.93 -8.00 -3.30
CA GLU A 94 18.30 -7.77 -4.61
C GLU A 94 17.58 -9.02 -5.12
N THR A 95 18.14 -10.20 -4.86
CA THR A 95 17.70 -11.45 -5.50
C THR A 95 17.16 -12.48 -4.53
N GLU A 96 17.54 -12.42 -3.25
CA GLU A 96 17.09 -13.41 -2.28
C GLU A 96 15.65 -13.16 -1.87
N VAL A 97 14.97 -14.27 -1.60
CA VAL A 97 13.61 -14.24 -1.03
C VAL A 97 13.68 -13.77 0.41
N PHE A 98 12.77 -12.89 0.79
CA PHE A 98 12.53 -12.51 2.18
C PHE A 98 11.11 -12.88 2.57
N GLN A 99 10.93 -13.17 3.86
CA GLN A 99 9.63 -13.50 4.41
C GLN A 99 9.00 -12.29 5.07
N PHE A 100 7.67 -12.20 4.99
CA PHE A 100 6.87 -11.23 5.71
C PHE A 100 5.55 -11.86 6.13
N THR A 101 4.90 -11.26 7.12
CA THR A 101 3.58 -11.68 7.58
C THR A 101 2.53 -10.77 6.98
N ASP A 102 1.53 -11.36 6.35
CA ASP A 102 0.40 -10.62 5.77
C ASP A 102 -0.57 -10.15 6.87
N ILE A 103 -1.53 -9.31 6.49
CA ILE A 103 -2.54 -8.79 7.43
C ILE A 103 -3.51 -9.87 7.97
N ASN A 104 -3.52 -11.06 7.38
CA ASN A 104 -4.28 -12.22 7.83
C ASN A 104 -3.43 -13.18 8.67
N LEU A 105 -2.21 -12.77 9.08
CA LEU A 105 -1.24 -13.55 9.84
C LEU A 105 -0.68 -14.77 9.08
N GLN A 106 -0.72 -14.74 7.76
CA GLN A 106 -0.12 -15.74 6.90
C GLN A 106 1.32 -15.37 6.56
N ASN A 107 2.22 -16.36 6.58
CA ASN A 107 3.59 -16.17 6.12
C ASN A 107 3.63 -16.14 4.60
N CYS A 108 4.31 -15.14 4.07
CA CYS A 108 4.45 -14.89 2.65
C CYS A 108 5.91 -14.60 2.31
N GLU A 109 6.25 -14.79 1.05
CA GLU A 109 7.58 -14.55 0.51
C GLU A 109 7.53 -13.58 -0.67
N ALA A 110 8.53 -12.72 -0.74
CA ALA A 110 8.71 -11.76 -1.81
C ALA A 110 10.20 -11.57 -2.12
N THR A 111 10.49 -10.87 -3.22
CA THR A 111 11.85 -10.42 -3.57
C THR A 111 11.82 -8.91 -3.82
N PHE A 112 12.98 -8.31 -4.06
CA PHE A 112 13.07 -6.87 -4.35
C PHE A 112 12.21 -6.43 -5.55
N THR A 113 11.82 -7.33 -6.45
CA THR A 113 10.93 -7.00 -7.57
C THR A 113 9.57 -6.49 -7.12
N GLU A 114 9.08 -6.92 -5.96
CA GLU A 114 7.82 -6.46 -5.36
C GLU A 114 7.99 -5.11 -4.64
N VAL A 115 9.20 -4.84 -4.13
CA VAL A 115 9.54 -3.63 -3.38
C VAL A 115 9.82 -2.46 -4.31
N LYS A 116 10.57 -2.68 -5.40
CA LYS A 116 10.99 -1.62 -6.34
C LYS A 116 9.82 -0.75 -6.85
N PRO A 117 8.66 -1.31 -7.25
CA PRO A 117 7.48 -0.55 -7.64
C PRO A 117 7.01 0.49 -6.62
N LEU A 118 7.27 0.30 -5.32
CA LEU A 118 6.94 1.27 -4.27
C LEU A 118 7.67 2.61 -4.43
N PHE A 119 8.82 2.60 -5.08
CA PHE A 119 9.63 3.81 -5.31
C PHE A 119 9.43 4.42 -6.69
N VAL A 120 9.16 3.57 -7.70
CA VAL A 120 9.15 3.99 -9.11
C VAL A 120 7.77 4.38 -9.62
N ASP A 121 6.70 3.80 -9.08
CA ASP A 121 5.35 4.03 -9.60
C ASP A 121 4.74 5.31 -9.02
N ALA A 122 4.10 6.08 -9.89
CA ALA A 122 3.26 7.20 -9.47
C ALA A 122 1.88 6.69 -9.06
N ASN A 123 1.12 7.52 -8.34
CA ASN A 123 -0.27 7.27 -7.93
C ASN A 123 -0.45 6.02 -7.03
N LEU A 124 0.63 5.57 -6.38
CA LEU A 124 0.63 4.35 -5.58
C LEU A 124 0.30 4.61 -4.11
N TRP A 125 1.08 5.49 -3.45
CA TRP A 125 0.93 5.80 -2.03
C TRP A 125 -0.39 6.50 -1.70
N TYR A 126 -0.87 7.32 -2.63
CA TYR A 126 -2.19 7.94 -2.58
C TYR A 126 -2.56 8.46 -3.97
N SER A 127 -3.84 8.76 -4.18
CA SER A 127 -4.32 9.31 -5.44
C SER A 127 -3.63 10.65 -5.76
N GLY A 128 -3.01 10.74 -6.94
CA GLY A 128 -2.21 11.88 -7.39
C GLY A 128 -0.78 11.91 -6.85
N SER A 129 -0.32 10.88 -6.12
CA SER A 129 1.05 10.85 -5.61
C SER A 129 2.06 10.81 -6.76
N ARG A 130 3.17 11.54 -6.63
CA ARG A 130 4.30 11.38 -7.54
C ARG A 130 5.09 10.13 -7.16
N SER A 131 5.84 9.56 -8.09
CA SER A 131 6.83 8.53 -7.77
C SER A 131 8.00 9.14 -7.02
N CYS A 132 8.64 8.36 -6.14
CA CYS A 132 9.81 8.80 -5.38
C CYS A 132 10.96 9.20 -6.33
N VAL A 133 11.11 8.45 -7.44
CA VAL A 133 12.12 8.70 -8.47
C VAL A 133 11.95 10.02 -9.22
N SER A 134 10.79 10.67 -9.13
CA SER A 134 10.61 11.99 -9.75
C SER A 134 11.47 13.08 -9.10
N CYS A 135 11.86 12.89 -7.83
CA CYS A 135 12.77 13.77 -7.10
C CYS A 135 14.08 13.06 -6.70
N HIS A 136 14.06 11.73 -6.54
CA HIS A 136 15.21 10.91 -6.13
C HIS A 136 15.68 10.01 -7.28
N SER A 137 16.32 10.62 -8.26
CA SER A 137 16.71 9.99 -9.53
C SER A 137 18.21 9.72 -9.61
N VAL A 138 18.64 9.07 -10.71
CA VAL A 138 20.06 8.77 -11.00
C VAL A 138 20.92 10.02 -11.18
N ASP A 139 20.35 11.16 -11.57
CA ASP A 139 21.09 12.40 -11.78
C ASP A 139 21.32 13.13 -10.44
N MET A 140 22.52 12.97 -9.88
CA MET A 140 22.90 13.54 -8.58
C MET A 140 22.95 15.08 -8.56
N THR A 141 22.95 15.74 -9.73
CA THR A 141 23.00 17.21 -9.79
C THR A 141 21.65 17.85 -9.49
N ILE A 142 20.56 17.15 -9.82
CA ILE A 142 19.19 17.59 -9.60
C ILE A 142 18.44 16.76 -8.55
N SER A 143 18.95 15.55 -8.26
CA SER A 143 18.30 14.64 -7.33
C SER A 143 18.34 15.20 -5.91
N SER A 144 17.17 15.29 -5.29
CA SER A 144 17.01 15.74 -3.91
C SER A 144 17.82 14.84 -2.98
N ALA A 145 18.61 15.48 -2.12
CA ALA A 145 19.54 14.81 -1.21
C ALA A 145 20.53 13.85 -1.89
N GLN A 146 20.83 14.03 -3.19
CA GLN A 146 21.77 13.17 -3.92
C GLN A 146 21.48 11.68 -3.71
N LEU A 147 20.19 11.31 -3.81
CA LEU A 147 19.68 9.97 -3.55
C LEU A 147 19.05 9.40 -4.82
N ASP A 148 19.40 8.18 -5.18
CA ASP A 148 18.78 7.46 -6.31
C ASP A 148 17.88 6.35 -5.79
N LEU A 149 16.57 6.43 -6.02
CA LEU A 149 15.61 5.37 -5.67
C LEU A 149 15.14 4.57 -6.90
N SER A 150 15.74 4.80 -8.08
CA SER A 150 15.32 4.15 -9.34
C SER A 150 15.89 2.75 -9.53
N SER A 151 16.95 2.41 -8.80
CA SER A 151 17.69 1.16 -8.91
C SER A 151 18.09 0.60 -7.55
N TYR A 152 18.31 -0.71 -7.46
CA TYR A 152 18.82 -1.36 -6.25
C TYR A 152 20.16 -0.76 -5.81
N ALA A 153 21.07 -0.58 -6.77
CA ALA A 153 22.38 0.03 -6.52
C ALA A 153 22.27 1.47 -6.00
N GLY A 154 21.30 2.24 -6.51
CA GLY A 154 21.00 3.59 -6.02
C GLY A 154 20.56 3.59 -4.57
N ILE A 155 19.55 2.76 -4.24
CA ILE A 155 18.96 2.68 -2.90
C ILE A 155 20.02 2.28 -1.87
N THR A 156 20.81 1.25 -2.18
CA THR A 156 21.87 0.74 -1.30
C THR A 156 23.10 1.64 -1.23
N SER A 157 23.30 2.54 -2.19
CA SER A 157 24.35 3.56 -2.13
C SER A 157 24.02 4.72 -1.20
N GLY A 158 22.75 4.89 -0.81
CA GLY A 158 22.31 5.88 0.16
C GLY A 158 22.15 7.30 -0.38
N SER A 159 22.06 8.27 0.52
CA SER A 159 21.86 9.70 0.22
C SER A 159 23.14 10.52 0.42
N ARG A 160 23.14 11.80 0.03
CA ARG A 160 24.26 12.75 0.20
C ARG A 160 25.55 12.28 -0.45
N ARG A 161 25.42 11.61 -1.59
CA ARG A 161 26.52 11.06 -2.37
C ARG A 161 27.26 12.17 -3.10
N ALA A 162 28.58 12.04 -3.22
CA ALA A 162 29.38 12.97 -4.02
C ALA A 162 29.11 12.83 -5.53
N ASP A 163 28.89 11.59 -5.97
CA ASP A 163 28.62 11.20 -7.36
C ASP A 163 27.88 9.85 -7.40
N SER A 164 27.50 9.41 -8.60
CA SER A 164 26.74 8.18 -8.84
C SER A 164 27.51 6.87 -8.60
N GLY A 165 28.82 6.91 -8.36
CA GLY A 165 29.64 5.74 -7.99
C GLY A 165 29.97 5.68 -6.49
N SER A 166 29.86 6.80 -5.78
CA SER A 166 30.19 6.92 -4.37
C SER A 166 29.07 6.41 -3.45
N LYS A 167 29.42 5.84 -2.29
CA LYS A 167 28.47 5.59 -1.19
C LYS A 167 28.27 6.85 -0.35
N GLY A 168 27.06 7.02 0.17
CA GLY A 168 26.68 8.14 1.01
C GLY A 168 26.15 7.71 2.37
N THR A 169 25.25 8.51 2.93
CA THR A 169 24.54 8.20 4.18
C THR A 169 23.57 7.05 3.95
N ASP A 170 23.72 5.98 4.73
CA ASP A 170 22.81 4.83 4.72
C ASP A 170 21.38 5.25 5.06
N ILE A 171 20.45 4.87 4.19
CA ILE A 171 19.02 5.15 4.35
C ILE A 171 18.24 3.94 4.87
N LEU A 172 18.87 2.75 4.94
CA LEU A 172 18.24 1.47 5.33
C LEU A 172 18.54 1.10 6.79
N GLY A 173 19.26 1.94 7.53
CA GLY A 173 19.47 1.78 8.98
C GLY A 173 20.27 0.52 9.35
N ALA A 174 21.17 0.07 8.47
CA ALA A 174 21.96 -1.15 8.62
C ALA A 174 21.10 -2.40 8.92
N GLY A 175 19.92 -2.49 8.29
CA GLY A 175 18.96 -3.58 8.47
C GLY A 175 18.02 -3.41 9.67
N LYS A 176 18.13 -2.31 10.44
CA LYS A 176 17.19 -1.97 11.51
C LYS A 176 16.17 -0.95 10.99
N TRP A 177 15.08 -1.46 10.44
CA TRP A 177 14.09 -0.69 9.70
C TRP A 177 13.59 0.56 10.44
N GLU A 178 13.17 0.42 11.70
CA GLU A 178 12.57 1.52 12.49
C GLU A 178 13.57 2.63 12.83
N SER A 179 14.88 2.34 12.72
CA SER A 179 15.95 3.33 12.90
C SER A 179 16.46 3.92 11.58
N SER A 180 15.89 3.50 10.46
CA SER A 180 16.32 3.91 9.13
C SER A 180 15.78 5.30 8.76
N LEU A 181 16.57 6.05 7.97
CA LEU A 181 16.10 7.34 7.44
C LEU A 181 14.89 7.15 6.52
N LEU A 182 14.85 6.05 5.76
CA LEU A 182 13.74 5.77 4.87
C LEU A 182 12.43 5.56 5.64
N PHE A 183 12.46 4.84 6.76
CA PHE A 183 11.29 4.68 7.62
C PHE A 183 10.78 6.02 8.15
N ASP A 184 11.68 6.89 8.65
CA ASP A 184 11.28 8.21 9.16
C ASP A 184 10.62 9.09 8.07
N PHE A 185 11.15 9.08 6.84
CA PHE A 185 10.57 9.85 5.73
C PHE A 185 9.26 9.30 5.16
N ILE A 186 8.98 8.01 5.38
CA ILE A 186 7.73 7.37 4.94
C ILE A 186 6.66 7.44 6.03
N SER A 187 7.04 7.24 7.30
CA SER A 187 6.12 7.12 8.43
C SER A 187 5.82 8.45 9.12
N THR A 188 6.66 9.48 8.93
CA THR A 188 6.49 10.80 9.54
C THR A 188 6.22 11.87 8.48
N SER A 189 5.42 12.87 8.83
CA SER A 189 5.25 14.08 8.00
C SER A 189 6.46 15.01 8.18
N HIS A 190 7.05 15.43 7.07
CA HIS A 190 8.14 16.40 6.99
C HIS A 190 7.65 17.62 6.21
N ALA A 191 6.91 18.49 6.89
CA ALA A 191 6.27 19.66 6.26
C ALA A 191 7.26 20.68 5.69
N ASP A 192 8.50 20.67 6.19
CA ASP A 192 9.65 21.45 5.73
C ASP A 192 10.33 20.85 4.49
N ALA A 193 10.10 19.57 4.18
CA ALA A 193 10.62 18.91 2.99
C ALA A 193 9.59 18.93 1.84
N PRO A 194 9.91 19.56 0.68
CA PRO A 194 9.02 19.58 -0.48
C PRO A 194 8.64 18.16 -0.93
N GLY A 195 7.34 17.87 -1.00
CA GLY A 195 6.82 16.56 -1.41
C GLY A 195 6.55 15.57 -0.26
N HIS A 196 6.99 15.84 0.97
CA HIS A 196 6.88 14.92 2.12
C HIS A 196 5.90 15.40 3.21
N LYS A 197 4.87 16.15 2.81
CA LYS A 197 3.94 16.81 3.76
C LYS A 197 3.05 15.84 4.53
N ASN A 198 2.93 14.59 4.11
CA ASN A 198 2.06 13.59 4.71
C ASN A 198 2.84 12.31 4.99
N ALA A 199 2.51 11.63 6.08
CA ALA A 199 2.92 10.25 6.29
C ALA A 199 2.23 9.33 5.26
N LEU A 200 2.93 8.27 4.83
CA LEU A 200 2.51 7.35 3.77
C LEU A 200 2.18 5.94 4.31
N SER A 201 1.96 5.80 5.62
CA SER A 201 1.77 4.52 6.33
C SER A 201 0.50 3.75 5.98
N ASP A 202 -0.50 4.40 5.39
CA ASP A 202 -1.85 3.85 5.25
C ASP A 202 -2.03 2.96 4.01
N LEU A 203 -1.02 2.85 3.13
CA LEU A 203 -1.13 2.08 1.89
C LEU A 203 -1.05 0.57 2.16
N VAL A 204 -2.09 -0.17 1.77
CA VAL A 204 -2.09 -1.64 1.72
C VAL A 204 -2.03 -2.08 0.26
N ILE A 205 -1.11 -3.01 -0.03
CA ILE A 205 -0.90 -3.56 -1.37
C ILE A 205 -1.02 -5.08 -1.38
N PHE A 206 -1.22 -5.63 -2.58
CA PHE A 206 -0.98 -7.04 -2.86
C PHE A 206 0.49 -7.22 -3.26
N ALA A 207 1.19 -8.12 -2.58
CA ALA A 207 2.59 -8.43 -2.84
C ALA A 207 2.92 -9.86 -2.45
N GLY A 208 3.89 -10.44 -3.14
CA GLY A 208 4.43 -11.76 -2.81
C GLY A 208 3.43 -12.91 -2.95
N LYS A 209 3.84 -14.08 -2.46
CA LYS A 209 3.05 -15.31 -2.49
C LYS A 209 3.03 -15.97 -1.12
N PRO A 210 1.98 -16.74 -0.80
CA PRO A 210 1.98 -17.66 0.33
C PRO A 210 3.27 -18.47 0.40
N HIS A 211 3.92 -18.48 1.56
CA HIS A 211 5.04 -19.38 1.78
C HIS A 211 4.52 -20.83 1.73
N PRO A 212 5.14 -21.75 0.96
CA PRO A 212 4.68 -23.12 0.88
C PRO A 212 4.70 -23.77 2.27
N VAL A 213 3.54 -24.16 2.78
CA VAL A 213 3.48 -25.03 3.97
C VAL A 213 3.98 -26.41 3.52
N PRO A 214 4.97 -27.03 4.20
CA PRO A 214 5.38 -28.38 3.86
C PRO A 214 4.18 -29.31 3.98
N GLU A 215 3.88 -30.02 2.90
CA GLU A 215 2.82 -31.02 2.83
C GLU A 215 3.05 -32.05 3.95
N PRO A 216 2.02 -32.43 4.73
CA PRO A 216 2.20 -33.38 5.81
C PRO A 216 2.75 -34.69 5.24
N THR A 217 3.97 -35.05 5.63
CA THR A 217 4.59 -36.33 5.30
C THR A 217 3.64 -37.42 5.77
N ILE A 218 2.96 -38.08 4.83
CA ILE A 218 2.10 -39.21 5.11
C ILE A 218 3.03 -40.36 5.48
N THR A 219 3.30 -40.54 6.78
CA THR A 219 4.08 -41.67 7.27
C THR A 219 3.28 -42.95 6.96
N PRO A 220 3.78 -43.86 6.10
CA PRO A 220 3.11 -45.12 5.87
C PRO A 220 3.06 -45.89 7.20
N THR A 221 1.84 -46.21 7.65
CA THR A 221 1.61 -47.03 8.84
C THR A 221 2.02 -48.48 8.52
N PRO A 222 2.72 -49.19 9.45
CA PRO A 222 3.26 -50.54 9.22
C PRO A 222 2.20 -51.62 9.03
#